data_AF-A0A0V1MNX4-F1
#
_entry.id   AF-A0A0V1MNX4-F1
#
_cell.length_a   1.000
_cell.length_b   1.000
_cell.length_c   1.000
_cell.angle_alpha   90.00
_cell.angle_beta   90.00
_cell.angle_gamma   90.00
#
_symmetry.space_group_name_H-M   'P 1'
#
loop_
_entity.id
_entity.type
_entity.pdbx_description
1 polymer ?
#
loop_
_entity_poly.entity_id
_entity_poly.type
_entity_poly.pdbx_seq_one_letter_code
_entity_poly.pdbx_strand_id
1 'polypeptide(L)'
;MDSLRACEKISAGFTGGALRDSPTTSSCKTHFTQRLHCSLGYVIAAINKIRSIPLNDRLFSQLCEQNDEEFNHLLMHTEVRRFYDLFETILEFFENKELSLRDSLNKIKFNEVNLQLQRSELDLIMTRSVISLFASKLALFKHNFGHREFYQFSSVAALRENGAMHDDDIQIYCDHLDVLQKDMQERFQDILTMKIANWVIVPFSNIDEIEMELEEELTELQTNEELKPKFKNKYHSFWFADKASH
;
A
#
# COMPACT_ATOMS: atom_id res chain seq x y z
N MET A 1 18.57 11.92 -32.14
CA MET A 1 19.52 11.65 -31.04
C MET A 1 19.30 12.63 -29.90
N ASP A 2 18.94 13.88 -30.18
CA ASP A 2 18.80 14.93 -29.16
C ASP A 2 17.58 14.76 -28.23
N SER A 3 16.43 14.31 -28.74
CA SER A 3 15.23 14.12 -27.92
C SER A 3 15.31 12.97 -26.89
N LEU A 4 16.09 11.93 -27.17
CA LEU A 4 16.37 10.85 -26.21
C LEU A 4 17.24 11.37 -25.06
N ARG A 5 18.20 12.24 -25.38
CA ARG A 5 19.08 12.89 -24.40
C ARG A 5 18.31 13.84 -23.48
N ALA A 6 17.28 14.52 -24.00
CA ALA A 6 16.36 15.34 -23.21
C ALA A 6 15.57 14.48 -22.21
N CYS A 7 14.96 13.37 -22.66
CA CYS A 7 14.27 12.42 -21.78
C CYS A 7 15.18 11.85 -20.67
N GLU A 8 16.42 11.48 -21.00
CA GLU A 8 17.38 10.93 -20.04
C GLU A 8 17.81 11.95 -18.98
N LYS A 9 18.11 13.19 -19.38
CA LYS A 9 18.46 14.28 -18.44
C LYS A 9 17.29 14.59 -17.50
N ILE A 10 16.08 14.66 -18.04
CA ILE A 10 14.85 14.85 -17.27
C ILE A 10 14.67 13.71 -16.25
N SER A 11 14.90 12.46 -16.67
CA SER A 11 14.78 11.29 -15.79
C SER A 11 15.82 11.26 -14.67
N ALA A 12 17.04 11.74 -14.93
CA ALA A 12 18.13 11.77 -13.95
C ALA A 12 17.92 12.78 -12.79
N GLY A 13 17.12 13.83 -13.00
CA GLY A 13 16.78 14.81 -11.96
C GLY A 13 15.92 14.27 -10.82
N PHE A 14 15.26 13.11 -11.01
CA PHE A 14 14.32 12.53 -10.03
C PHE A 14 14.98 11.61 -8.98
N THR A 15 16.28 11.31 -9.08
CA THR A 15 16.97 10.40 -8.15
C THR A 15 17.87 11.14 -7.17
N GLY A 16 17.36 11.54 -6.00
CA GLY A 16 18.24 12.09 -4.97
C GLY A 16 17.59 12.68 -3.73
N GLY A 17 17.19 11.83 -2.77
CA GLY A 17 16.84 12.26 -1.42
C GLY A 17 17.00 11.11 -0.44
N ALA A 18 18.12 11.05 0.28
CA ALA A 18 18.35 10.04 1.30
C ALA A 18 17.44 10.28 2.51
N LEU A 19 16.57 9.30 2.80
CA LEU A 19 15.75 9.22 4.01
C LEU A 19 16.66 9.28 5.24
N ARG A 20 16.56 10.35 6.04
CA ARG A 20 17.23 10.45 7.34
C ARG A 20 16.31 9.93 8.43
N ASP A 21 16.74 8.89 9.13
CA ASP A 21 16.09 8.42 10.35
C ASP A 21 16.27 9.41 11.51
N SER A 22 15.18 9.75 12.19
CA SER A 22 15.18 10.61 13.38
C SER A 22 14.95 9.83 14.70
N PRO A 23 15.49 10.30 15.85
CA PRO A 23 15.81 9.43 17.00
C PRO A 23 14.71 9.32 18.08
N THR A 24 13.56 9.97 17.96
CA THR A 24 12.61 10.17 19.07
C THR A 24 11.59 9.03 19.29
N THR A 25 11.79 7.88 18.65
CA THR A 25 10.75 6.86 18.43
C THR A 25 10.82 5.62 19.34
N SER A 26 11.57 5.61 20.45
CA SER A 26 11.88 4.34 21.13
C SER A 26 10.68 3.62 21.78
N SER A 27 9.77 4.34 22.46
CA SER A 27 8.65 3.70 23.18
C SER A 27 7.48 3.30 22.28
N CYS A 28 7.21 4.07 21.21
CA CYS A 28 6.14 3.76 20.26
C CYS A 28 6.60 2.72 19.21
N LYS A 29 7.90 2.73 18.84
CA LYS A 29 8.51 1.63 18.06
C LYS A 29 8.36 0.30 18.78
N THR A 30 8.66 0.21 20.09
CA THR A 30 8.59 -1.08 20.80
C THR A 30 7.19 -1.70 20.79
N HIS A 31 6.12 -0.91 20.97
CA HIS A 31 4.75 -1.44 20.98
C HIS A 31 4.25 -1.79 19.56
N PHE A 32 4.60 -0.99 18.55
CA PHE A 32 4.28 -1.27 17.14
C PHE A 32 5.05 -2.48 16.61
N THR A 33 6.35 -2.59 16.91
CA THR A 33 7.19 -3.75 16.57
C THR A 33 6.69 -5.02 17.27
N GLN A 34 6.23 -4.93 18.52
CA GLN A 34 5.68 -6.08 19.23
C GLN A 34 4.33 -6.53 18.64
N ARG A 35 3.45 -5.59 18.26
CA ARG A 35 2.20 -5.91 17.56
C ARG A 35 2.42 -6.45 16.15
N LEU A 36 3.36 -5.90 15.39
CA LEU A 36 3.78 -6.45 14.08
C LEU A 36 4.34 -7.86 14.23
N HIS A 37 5.12 -8.11 15.28
CA HIS A 37 5.64 -9.44 15.58
C HIS A 37 4.52 -10.42 15.97
N CYS A 38 3.48 -9.98 16.68
CA CYS A 38 2.29 -10.79 16.93
C CYS A 38 1.50 -11.06 15.64
N SER A 39 1.32 -10.05 14.77
CA SER A 39 0.65 -10.20 13.46
C SER A 39 1.40 -11.17 12.54
N LEU A 40 2.73 -11.08 12.45
CA LEU A 40 3.55 -12.07 11.75
C LEU A 40 3.40 -13.46 12.37
N GLY A 41 3.31 -13.55 13.70
CA GLY A 41 3.04 -14.80 14.40
C GLY A 41 1.76 -15.49 13.94
N TYR A 42 0.67 -14.74 13.72
CA TYR A 42 -0.57 -15.30 13.18
C TYR A 42 -0.45 -15.73 11.72
N VAL A 43 0.24 -14.96 10.88
CA VAL A 43 0.52 -15.32 9.48
C VAL A 43 1.34 -16.62 9.41
N ILE A 44 2.41 -16.71 10.20
CA ILE A 44 3.26 -17.91 10.29
C ILE A 44 2.46 -19.10 10.82
N ALA A 45 1.64 -18.91 11.85
CA ALA A 45 0.79 -19.97 12.40
C ALA A 45 -0.20 -20.50 11.34
N ALA A 46 -0.83 -19.61 10.59
CA ALA A 46 -1.77 -19.96 9.52
C ALA A 46 -1.08 -20.73 8.38
N ILE A 47 0.06 -20.24 7.89
CA ILE A 47 0.86 -20.91 6.86
C ILE A 47 1.28 -22.30 7.35
N ASN A 48 1.83 -22.40 8.56
CA ASN A 48 2.24 -23.67 9.14
C ASN A 48 1.05 -24.63 9.25
N LYS A 49 -0.14 -24.16 9.64
CA LYS A 49 -1.33 -25.01 9.79
C LYS A 49 -1.87 -25.54 8.45
N ILE A 50 -1.79 -24.73 7.39
CA ILE A 50 -2.15 -25.14 6.04
C ILE A 50 -1.16 -26.20 5.54
N ARG A 51 0.15 -25.95 5.72
CA ARG A 51 1.21 -26.77 5.12
C ARG A 51 1.65 -27.99 5.94
N SER A 52 1.53 -27.94 7.27
CA SER A 52 2.00 -29.03 8.15
C SER A 52 1.13 -30.28 8.07
N ILE A 53 -0.08 -30.17 7.52
CA ILE A 53 -1.03 -31.26 7.38
C ILE A 53 -1.29 -31.48 5.89
N PRO A 54 -0.86 -32.62 5.29
CA PRO A 54 -1.02 -32.89 3.86
C PRO A 54 -2.47 -32.82 3.37
N LEU A 55 -3.44 -33.12 4.24
CA LEU A 55 -4.86 -32.98 3.94
C LEU A 55 -5.27 -31.50 3.86
N ASN A 56 -4.75 -30.64 4.73
CA ASN A 56 -5.03 -29.21 4.68
C ASN A 56 -4.44 -28.56 3.43
N ASP A 57 -3.22 -28.93 3.07
CA ASP A 57 -2.55 -28.45 1.86
C ASP A 57 -3.35 -28.79 0.59
N ARG A 58 -3.85 -30.03 0.49
CA ARG A 58 -4.72 -30.46 -0.61
C ARG A 58 -6.08 -29.75 -0.62
N LEU A 59 -6.73 -29.61 0.53
CA LEU A 59 -8.01 -28.90 0.64
C LEU A 59 -7.88 -27.41 0.33
N PHE A 60 -6.76 -26.79 0.73
CA PHE A 60 -6.47 -25.39 0.43
C PHE A 60 -6.21 -25.20 -1.06
N SER A 61 -5.46 -26.09 -1.69
CA SER A 61 -5.22 -26.06 -3.14
C SER A 61 -6.52 -26.18 -3.94
N GLN A 62 -7.44 -27.07 -3.52
CA GLN A 62 -8.76 -27.20 -4.12
C GLN A 62 -9.63 -25.95 -3.95
N LEU A 63 -9.51 -25.27 -2.81
CA LEU A 63 -10.21 -24.01 -2.56
C LEU A 63 -9.65 -22.87 -3.45
N CYS A 64 -8.34 -22.83 -3.65
CA CYS A 64 -7.70 -21.89 -4.57
C CYS A 64 -8.19 -22.10 -6.02
N GLU A 65 -8.30 -23.35 -6.46
CA GLU A 65 -8.86 -23.69 -7.78
C GLU A 65 -10.34 -23.30 -7.93
N GLN A 66 -11.13 -23.40 -6.85
CA GLN A 66 -12.54 -22.99 -6.86
C GLN A 66 -12.71 -21.47 -6.93
N ASN A 67 -11.78 -20.73 -6.34
CA ASN A 67 -11.80 -19.27 -6.30
C ASN A 67 -11.06 -18.62 -7.48
N ASP A 68 -10.62 -19.41 -8.48
CA ASP A 68 -9.88 -18.95 -9.66
C ASP A 68 -8.58 -18.18 -9.30
N GLU A 69 -7.91 -18.63 -8.25
CA GLU A 69 -6.67 -18.02 -7.77
C GLU A 69 -5.49 -18.34 -8.70
N GLU A 70 -4.62 -17.36 -8.95
CA GLU A 70 -3.42 -17.54 -9.78
C GLU A 70 -2.42 -18.54 -9.15
N PHE A 71 -2.48 -18.71 -7.82
CA PHE A 71 -1.56 -19.55 -7.07
C PHE A 71 -2.30 -20.57 -6.19
N ASN A 72 -2.07 -21.86 -6.44
CA ASN A 72 -2.70 -22.92 -5.65
C ASN A 72 -1.88 -23.38 -4.43
N HIS A 73 -0.69 -22.81 -4.21
CA HIS A 73 0.23 -23.22 -3.16
C HIS A 73 1.03 -22.07 -2.52
N LEU A 74 1.17 -22.13 -1.20
CA LEU A 74 2.08 -21.28 -0.40
C LEU A 74 3.51 -21.87 -0.45
N LEU A 75 4.51 -21.09 -0.88
CA LEU A 75 5.91 -21.53 -1.06
C LEU A 75 6.87 -20.94 -0.01
N MET A 76 7.67 -21.80 0.63
CA MET A 76 8.64 -21.58 1.75
C MET A 76 9.33 -20.21 1.91
N HIS A 77 9.61 -19.45 0.85
CA HIS A 77 10.40 -18.21 0.91
C HIS A 77 9.69 -16.97 0.33
N THR A 78 8.51 -17.14 -0.25
CA THR A 78 7.66 -16.06 -0.78
C THR A 78 6.30 -15.98 -0.07
N GLU A 79 6.19 -16.69 1.07
CA GLU A 79 4.92 -16.99 1.75
C GLU A 79 4.19 -15.74 2.22
N VAL A 80 4.90 -14.75 2.75
CA VAL A 80 4.24 -13.53 3.24
C VAL A 80 3.54 -12.82 2.09
N ARG A 81 4.16 -12.73 0.91
CA ARG A 81 3.56 -12.09 -0.27
C ARG A 81 2.35 -12.88 -0.78
N ARG A 82 2.49 -14.20 -0.96
CA ARG A 82 1.42 -15.07 -1.46
C ARG A 82 0.28 -15.28 -0.46
N PHE A 83 0.57 -15.19 0.83
CA PHE A 83 -0.44 -15.23 1.90
C PHE A 83 -1.43 -14.08 1.78
N TYR A 84 -0.97 -12.92 1.31
CA TYR A 84 -1.86 -11.80 1.09
C TYR A 84 -2.63 -11.88 -0.22
N ASP A 85 -2.00 -12.40 -1.28
CA ASP A 85 -2.70 -12.66 -2.55
C ASP A 85 -3.88 -13.64 -2.34
N LEU A 86 -3.70 -14.62 -1.45
CA LEU A 86 -4.71 -15.62 -1.09
C LEU A 86 -5.48 -15.28 0.19
N PHE A 87 -5.47 -14.02 0.65
CA PHE A 87 -5.91 -13.66 2.00
C PHE A 87 -7.39 -13.99 2.25
N GLU A 88 -8.27 -13.65 1.31
CA GLU A 88 -9.71 -13.93 1.44
C GLU A 88 -9.98 -15.46 1.39
N THR A 89 -9.27 -16.18 0.51
CA THR A 89 -9.25 -17.65 0.41
C THR A 89 -8.77 -18.32 1.70
N ILE A 90 -7.77 -17.72 2.36
CA ILE A 90 -7.24 -18.17 3.65
C ILE A 90 -8.25 -17.90 4.75
N LEU A 91 -8.92 -16.74 4.77
CA LEU A 91 -9.98 -16.46 5.72
C LEU A 91 -11.14 -17.44 5.56
N GLU A 92 -11.53 -17.77 4.34
CA GLU A 92 -12.55 -18.78 4.00
C GLU A 92 -12.12 -20.18 4.46
N PHE A 93 -10.86 -20.56 4.21
CA PHE A 93 -10.31 -21.84 4.64
C PHE A 93 -10.38 -22.03 6.17
N PHE A 94 -10.15 -20.96 6.93
CA PHE A 94 -10.21 -20.99 8.39
C PHE A 94 -11.62 -20.76 8.96
N GLU A 95 -12.58 -20.32 8.17
CA GLU A 95 -13.97 -20.06 8.60
C GLU A 95 -14.63 -21.30 9.23
N ASN A 96 -14.33 -22.48 8.68
CA ASN A 96 -14.87 -23.76 9.16
C ASN A 96 -13.88 -24.58 10.02
N LYS A 97 -12.69 -24.05 10.29
CA LYS A 97 -11.61 -24.78 10.97
C LYS A 97 -11.13 -24.14 12.26
N GLU A 98 -10.89 -22.83 12.26
CA GLU A 98 -10.30 -22.13 13.41
C GLU A 98 -10.68 -20.64 13.41
N LEU A 99 -11.86 -20.34 13.94
CA LEU A 99 -12.42 -18.99 14.00
C LEU A 99 -11.51 -17.99 14.73
N SER A 100 -10.82 -18.41 15.79
CA SER A 100 -9.90 -17.55 16.55
C SER A 100 -8.70 -17.07 15.73
N LEU A 101 -8.16 -17.95 14.88
CA LEU A 101 -7.06 -17.62 13.97
C LEU A 101 -7.58 -16.75 12.82
N ARG A 102 -8.74 -17.08 12.25
CA ARG A 102 -9.42 -16.24 11.24
C ARG A 102 -9.64 -14.81 11.76
N ASP A 103 -10.22 -14.65 12.94
CA ASP A 103 -10.51 -13.34 13.54
C ASP A 103 -9.22 -12.56 13.83
N SER A 104 -8.15 -13.26 14.19
CA SER A 104 -6.83 -12.67 14.39
C SER A 104 -6.18 -12.24 13.08
N LEU A 105 -6.35 -13.02 12.00
CA LEU A 105 -5.91 -12.68 10.65
C LEU A 105 -6.72 -11.51 10.09
N ASN A 106 -8.04 -11.47 10.27
CA ASN A 106 -8.89 -10.38 9.79
C ASN A 106 -8.51 -9.02 10.39
N LYS A 107 -7.94 -9.01 11.61
CA LYS A 107 -7.35 -7.80 12.23
C LYS A 107 -6.11 -7.27 11.49
N ILE A 108 -5.46 -8.07 10.65
CA ILE A 108 -4.29 -7.74 9.84
C ILE A 108 -4.66 -6.93 8.57
N LYS A 109 -5.96 -6.77 8.25
CA LYS A 109 -6.46 -6.04 7.05
C LYS A 109 -5.92 -4.62 6.88
N PHE A 110 -5.39 -3.99 7.94
CA PHE A 110 -4.63 -2.73 7.86
C PHE A 110 -3.30 -2.82 7.08
N ASN A 111 -2.79 -4.03 6.78
CA ASN A 111 -1.60 -4.24 5.97
C ASN A 111 -1.84 -4.09 4.46
N GLU A 112 -3.08 -3.91 3.99
CA GLU A 112 -3.37 -3.67 2.56
C GLU A 112 -2.53 -2.51 1.98
N VAL A 113 -2.31 -1.45 2.76
CA VAL A 113 -1.48 -0.32 2.33
C VAL A 113 0.00 -0.66 2.32
N ASN A 114 0.48 -1.45 3.29
CA ASN A 114 1.85 -1.98 3.27
C ASN A 114 2.08 -2.87 2.03
N LEU A 115 1.06 -3.60 1.59
CA LEU A 115 1.13 -4.43 0.39
C LEU A 115 1.18 -3.60 -0.88
N GLN A 116 0.31 -2.60 -0.98
CA GLN A 116 0.36 -1.66 -2.10
C GLN A 116 1.75 -1.04 -2.20
N LEU A 117 2.30 -0.55 -1.07
CA LEU A 117 3.65 0.01 -0.98
C LEU A 117 4.79 -0.96 -1.32
N GLN A 118 4.56 -2.27 -1.22
CA GLN A 118 5.54 -3.31 -1.55
C GLN A 118 5.43 -3.85 -2.98
N ARG A 119 4.46 -3.37 -3.78
CA ARG A 119 4.35 -3.76 -5.19
C ARG A 119 5.53 -3.19 -5.98
N SER A 120 6.12 -4.02 -6.84
CA SER A 120 7.32 -3.70 -7.63
C SER A 120 7.13 -2.63 -8.70
N GLU A 121 5.89 -2.19 -8.95
CA GLU A 121 5.52 -1.25 -10.02
C GLU A 121 5.09 0.14 -9.48
N LEU A 122 5.42 0.47 -8.24
CA LEU A 122 5.11 1.80 -7.70
C LEU A 122 6.17 2.84 -8.08
N ASP A 123 5.74 3.88 -8.78
CA ASP A 123 6.48 5.14 -8.83
C ASP A 123 6.16 6.03 -7.62
N LEU A 124 6.89 7.15 -7.48
CA LEU A 124 6.71 8.09 -6.38
C LEU A 124 5.33 8.76 -6.36
N ILE A 125 4.69 8.95 -7.52
CA ILE A 125 3.36 9.55 -7.65
C ILE A 125 2.31 8.59 -7.10
N MET A 126 2.38 7.32 -7.50
CA MET A 126 1.52 6.25 -7.02
C MET A 126 1.74 6.00 -5.52
N THR A 127 3.00 6.00 -5.07
CA THR A 127 3.35 5.88 -3.65
C THR A 127 2.71 7.01 -2.83
N ARG A 128 2.82 8.25 -3.29
CA ARG A 128 2.16 9.41 -2.65
C ARG A 128 0.66 9.25 -2.59
N SER A 129 0.03 8.78 -3.66
CA SER A 129 -1.42 8.54 -3.73
C SER A 129 -1.85 7.48 -2.70
N VAL A 130 -1.15 6.35 -2.62
CA VAL A 130 -1.42 5.25 -1.68
C VAL A 130 -1.32 5.71 -0.23
N ILE A 131 -0.26 6.45 0.12
CA ILE A 131 -0.08 7.00 1.48
C ILE A 131 -1.16 8.03 1.80
N SER A 132 -1.48 8.92 0.86
CA SER A 132 -2.54 9.93 1.03
C SER A 132 -3.91 9.30 1.24
N LEU A 133 -4.23 8.25 0.48
CA LEU A 133 -5.45 7.48 0.63
C LEU A 133 -5.53 6.83 2.00
N PHE A 134 -4.44 6.23 2.48
CA PHE A 134 -4.41 5.62 3.81
C PHE A 134 -4.62 6.64 4.92
N ALA A 135 -3.90 7.78 4.87
CA ALA A 135 -4.06 8.85 5.85
C ALA A 135 -5.50 9.38 5.89
N SER A 136 -6.16 9.45 4.72
CA SER A 136 -7.58 9.83 4.61
C SER A 136 -8.52 8.77 5.19
N LYS A 137 -8.23 7.48 4.96
CA LYS A 137 -8.97 6.36 5.57
C LYS A 137 -8.87 6.38 7.09
N LEU A 138 -7.70 6.65 7.67
CA LEU A 138 -7.54 6.78 9.12
C LEU A 138 -8.41 7.91 9.70
N ALA A 139 -8.47 9.05 9.01
CA ALA A 139 -9.35 10.16 9.38
C ALA A 139 -10.83 9.74 9.37
N LEU A 140 -11.25 9.04 8.31
CA LEU A 140 -12.61 8.54 8.14
C LEU A 140 -12.97 7.52 9.22
N PHE A 141 -12.07 6.59 9.53
CA PHE A 141 -12.31 5.61 10.61
C PHE A 141 -12.48 6.30 11.94
N LYS A 142 -11.65 7.29 12.27
CA LYS A 142 -11.78 8.06 13.51
C LYS A 142 -13.14 8.77 13.57
N HIS A 143 -13.52 9.44 12.49
CA HIS A 143 -14.81 10.12 12.37
C HIS A 143 -15.97 9.15 12.64
N ASN A 144 -15.97 7.99 11.99
CA ASN A 144 -17.05 7.02 12.10
C ASN A 144 -17.13 6.36 13.47
N PHE A 145 -15.99 6.01 14.06
CA PHE A 145 -15.96 5.51 15.44
C PHE A 145 -16.55 6.51 16.43
N GLY A 146 -16.20 7.80 16.31
CA GLY A 146 -16.78 8.86 17.14
C GLY A 146 -18.31 8.96 16.98
N HIS A 147 -18.84 8.68 15.79
CA HIS A 147 -20.28 8.64 15.51
C HIS A 147 -20.93 7.28 15.78
N ARG A 148 -20.18 6.30 16.28
CA ARG A 148 -20.65 4.94 16.58
C ARG A 148 -21.08 4.16 15.35
N GLU A 149 -20.47 4.47 14.22
CA GLU A 149 -20.65 3.75 12.95
C GLU A 149 -19.48 2.79 12.75
N PHE A 150 -19.77 1.48 12.72
CA PHE A 150 -18.75 0.43 12.73
C PHE A 150 -18.78 -0.46 11.48
N TYR A 151 -19.42 -0.03 10.39
CA TYR A 151 -19.59 -0.85 9.18
C TYR A 151 -18.27 -1.27 8.53
N GLN A 152 -17.19 -0.53 8.73
CA GLN A 152 -15.85 -0.92 8.26
C GLN A 152 -15.21 -2.04 9.09
N PHE A 153 -15.74 -2.32 10.28
CA PHE A 153 -15.20 -3.27 11.24
C PHE A 153 -16.32 -4.13 11.83
N SER A 154 -16.73 -5.16 11.08
CA SER A 154 -17.83 -6.05 11.48
C SER A 154 -17.63 -6.69 12.87
N SER A 155 -16.39 -6.96 13.28
CA SER A 155 -16.08 -7.47 14.62
C SER A 155 -16.36 -6.45 15.73
N VAL A 156 -16.10 -5.17 15.47
CA VAL A 156 -16.38 -4.09 16.42
C VAL A 156 -17.89 -3.81 16.49
N ALA A 157 -18.57 -3.85 15.35
CA ALA A 157 -20.03 -3.77 15.30
C ALA A 157 -20.68 -4.86 16.18
N ALA A 158 -20.23 -6.11 16.04
CA ALA A 158 -20.73 -7.23 16.85
C ALA A 158 -20.43 -7.06 18.36
N LEU A 159 -19.25 -6.56 18.73
CA LEU A 159 -18.92 -6.29 20.14
C LEU A 159 -19.84 -5.21 20.74
N ARG A 160 -20.20 -4.21 19.93
CA ARG A 160 -21.10 -3.14 20.36
C ARG A 160 -22.53 -3.64 20.56
N GLU A 161 -23.05 -4.43 19.62
CA GLU A 161 -24.39 -5.04 19.72
C GLU A 161 -24.53 -5.93 20.96
N ASN A 162 -23.46 -6.65 21.31
CA ASN A 162 -23.41 -7.51 22.49
C ASN A 162 -23.18 -6.75 23.82
N GLY A 163 -23.10 -5.41 23.79
CA GLY A 163 -22.87 -4.58 24.97
C GLY A 163 -21.48 -4.71 25.59
N ALA A 164 -20.53 -5.34 24.89
CA ALA A 164 -19.17 -5.61 25.37
C ALA A 164 -18.20 -4.45 25.11
N MET A 165 -18.63 -3.41 24.37
CA MET A 165 -17.82 -2.25 24.02
C MET A 165 -18.46 -0.98 24.60
N HIS A 166 -17.73 -0.31 25.50
CA HIS A 166 -18.16 0.93 26.15
C HIS A 166 -17.71 2.17 25.37
N ASP A 167 -18.24 3.33 25.74
CA ASP A 167 -17.89 4.63 25.15
C ASP A 167 -16.41 4.98 25.36
N ASP A 168 -15.85 4.59 26.51
CA ASP A 168 -14.43 4.80 26.82
C ASP A 168 -13.53 3.99 25.87
N ASP A 169 -13.94 2.77 25.48
CA ASP A 169 -13.20 1.95 24.52
C ASP A 169 -13.19 2.59 23.12
N ILE A 170 -14.29 3.22 22.73
CA ILE A 170 -14.41 3.98 21.48
C ILE A 170 -13.47 5.17 21.49
N GLN A 171 -13.40 5.89 22.63
CA GLN A 171 -12.50 7.02 22.78
C GLN A 171 -11.03 6.59 22.67
N ILE A 172 -10.65 5.52 23.37
CA ILE A 172 -9.30 4.94 23.29
C ILE A 172 -8.94 4.55 21.84
N TYR A 173 -9.89 3.98 21.10
CA TYR A 173 -9.68 3.65 19.69
C TYR A 173 -9.49 4.90 18.82
N CYS A 174 -10.30 5.94 19.03
CA CYS A 174 -10.17 7.21 18.33
C CYS A 174 -8.80 7.88 18.62
N ASP A 175 -8.33 7.81 19.86
CA ASP A 175 -7.03 8.35 20.26
C ASP A 175 -5.89 7.58 19.58
N HIS A 176 -5.98 6.25 19.50
CA HIS A 176 -5.00 5.43 18.78
C HIS A 176 -4.97 5.76 17.28
N LEU A 177 -6.13 5.97 16.64
CA LEU A 177 -6.19 6.37 15.23
C LEU A 177 -5.57 7.75 15.01
N ASP A 178 -5.77 8.68 15.94
CA ASP A 178 -5.18 10.02 15.87
C ASP A 178 -3.64 9.97 15.97
N VAL A 179 -3.11 9.18 16.90
CA VAL A 179 -1.67 8.96 17.05
C VAL A 179 -1.09 8.29 15.80
N LEU A 180 -1.75 7.25 15.27
CA LEU A 180 -1.31 6.56 14.06
C LEU A 180 -1.32 7.49 12.84
N GLN A 181 -2.35 8.32 12.70
CA GLN A 181 -2.44 9.27 11.61
C GLN A 181 -1.30 10.29 11.66
N LYS A 182 -0.98 10.81 12.85
CA LYS A 182 0.16 11.71 13.07
C LYS A 182 1.49 11.04 12.73
N ASP A 183 1.74 9.81 13.21
CA ASP A 183 2.97 9.07 12.87
C ASP A 183 3.11 8.87 11.35
N MET A 184 2.02 8.54 10.65
CA MET A 184 2.05 8.39 9.19
C MET A 184 2.33 9.72 8.47
N GLN A 185 1.72 10.81 8.93
CA GLN A 185 1.97 12.14 8.36
C GLN A 185 3.41 12.60 8.56
N GLU A 186 3.98 12.35 9.74
CA GLU A 186 5.37 12.69 10.06
C GLU A 186 6.36 11.81 9.29
N ARG A 187 6.12 10.49 9.24
CA ARG A 187 7.00 9.51 8.59
C ARG A 187 7.10 9.71 7.08
N PHE A 188 6.01 10.12 6.44
CA PHE A 188 5.92 10.28 4.99
C PHE A 188 5.73 11.74 4.57
N GLN A 189 6.16 12.68 5.43
CA GLN A 189 5.97 14.11 5.20
C GLN A 189 6.62 14.57 3.89
N ASP A 190 7.80 14.04 3.57
CA ASP A 190 8.54 14.27 2.33
C ASP A 190 7.73 13.84 1.09
N ILE A 191 7.19 12.62 1.09
CA ILE A 191 6.39 12.10 -0.02
C ILE A 191 5.07 12.87 -0.14
N LEU A 192 4.41 13.17 0.98
CA LEU A 192 3.13 13.87 1.01
C LEU A 192 3.24 15.33 0.53
N THR A 193 4.33 16.01 0.88
CA THR A 193 4.60 17.41 0.51
C THR A 193 5.30 17.57 -0.83
N MET A 194 5.76 16.46 -1.43
CA MET A 194 6.37 16.44 -2.76
C MET A 194 5.49 17.17 -3.78
N LYS A 195 6.05 18.15 -4.49
CA LYS A 195 5.38 18.79 -5.62
C LYS A 195 5.56 17.90 -6.85
N ILE A 196 4.45 17.55 -7.49
CA ILE A 196 4.47 16.84 -8.77
C ILE A 196 4.14 17.87 -9.82
N ALA A 197 5.11 18.19 -10.68
CA ALA A 197 4.88 19.13 -11.76
C ALA A 197 3.93 18.51 -12.80
N ASN A 198 3.01 19.32 -13.34
CA ASN A 198 2.00 18.85 -14.28
C ASN A 198 2.61 18.22 -15.54
N TRP A 199 3.78 18.69 -15.97
CA TRP A 199 4.49 18.15 -17.13
C TRP A 199 4.93 16.70 -16.95
N VAL A 200 5.09 16.22 -15.71
CA VAL A 200 5.41 14.81 -15.45
C VAL A 200 4.22 13.91 -15.78
N ILE A 201 3.00 14.38 -15.51
CA ILE A 201 1.76 13.63 -15.75
C ILE A 201 1.30 13.81 -17.20
N VAL A 202 1.41 15.03 -17.73
CA VAL A 202 0.94 15.40 -19.07
C VAL A 202 2.01 16.24 -19.78
N PRO A 203 3.10 15.61 -20.29
CA PRO A 203 4.27 16.31 -20.81
C PRO A 203 3.98 17.18 -22.04
N PHE A 204 2.97 16.83 -22.83
CA PHE A 204 2.65 17.49 -24.11
C PHE A 204 1.56 18.58 -23.99
N SER A 205 1.08 18.90 -22.79
CA SER A 205 0.16 20.02 -22.58
C SER A 205 0.92 21.35 -22.49
N ASN A 206 0.21 22.46 -22.67
CA ASN A 206 0.76 23.80 -22.43
C ASN A 206 0.82 24.03 -20.92
N ILE A 207 1.99 24.44 -20.40
CA ILE A 207 2.26 24.44 -18.95
C ILE A 207 2.85 25.78 -18.56
N ASP A 208 2.19 26.44 -17.60
CA ASP A 208 2.53 27.81 -17.19
C ASP A 208 3.61 27.89 -16.10
N GLU A 209 3.91 26.76 -15.43
CA GLU A 209 4.95 26.65 -14.40
C GLU A 209 5.99 25.60 -14.81
N ILE A 210 7.08 26.06 -15.43
CA ILE A 210 8.23 25.25 -15.81
C ILE A 210 9.44 25.78 -15.03
N GLU A 211 10.22 24.88 -14.44
CA GLU A 211 11.51 25.24 -13.85
C GLU A 211 12.45 25.70 -14.98
N MET A 212 13.10 26.86 -14.81
CA MET A 212 13.90 27.52 -15.85
C MET A 212 14.98 26.59 -16.43
N GLU A 213 15.50 25.69 -15.61
CA GLU A 213 16.53 24.71 -15.94
C GLU A 213 16.04 23.57 -16.84
N LEU A 214 14.73 23.39 -17.00
CA LEU A 214 14.11 22.32 -17.80
C LEU A 214 13.31 22.85 -19.00
N GLU A 215 13.29 24.16 -19.21
CA GLU A 215 12.45 24.81 -20.23
C GLU A 215 12.87 24.41 -21.66
N GLU A 216 14.17 24.30 -21.93
CA GLU A 216 14.71 23.87 -23.23
C GLU A 216 14.37 22.41 -23.52
N GLU A 217 14.73 21.49 -22.62
CA GLU A 217 14.44 20.07 -22.78
C GLU A 217 12.93 19.77 -22.86
N LEU A 218 12.11 20.48 -22.09
CA LEU A 218 10.66 20.31 -22.14
C LEU A 218 10.07 20.87 -23.44
N THR A 219 10.60 21.98 -23.97
CA THR A 219 10.17 22.52 -25.27
C THR A 219 10.52 21.56 -26.41
N GLU A 220 11.72 20.96 -26.39
CA GLU A 220 12.11 19.92 -27.34
C GLU A 220 11.17 18.70 -27.26
N LEU A 221 10.83 18.26 -26.05
CA LEU A 221 9.89 17.16 -25.85
C LEU A 221 8.49 17.49 -26.38
N GLN A 222 7.97 18.67 -26.03
CA GLN A 222 6.62 19.13 -26.40
C GLN A 222 6.44 19.35 -27.89
N THR A 223 7.51 19.71 -28.61
CA THR A 223 7.49 19.91 -30.06
C THR A 223 7.76 18.62 -30.84
N ASN A 224 8.07 17.51 -30.17
CA ASN A 224 8.38 16.24 -30.83
C ASN A 224 7.10 15.54 -31.33
N GLU A 225 6.83 15.69 -32.63
CA GLU A 225 5.69 15.07 -33.33
C GLU A 225 5.74 13.53 -33.41
N GLU A 226 6.91 12.90 -33.21
CA GLU A 226 7.04 11.44 -33.18
C GLU A 226 6.70 10.84 -31.81
N LEU A 227 6.96 11.56 -30.72
CA LEU A 227 6.69 11.11 -29.36
C LEU A 227 5.24 11.38 -28.93
N LYS A 228 4.62 12.46 -29.41
CA LYS A 228 3.19 12.78 -29.18
C LYS A 228 2.24 11.58 -29.40
N PRO A 229 2.27 10.87 -30.56
CA PRO A 229 1.36 9.74 -30.78
C PRO A 229 1.71 8.50 -29.95
N LYS A 230 2.94 8.41 -29.41
CA LYS A 230 3.35 7.31 -28.51
C LYS A 230 2.83 7.50 -27.09
N PHE A 231 2.50 8.74 -26.69
CA PHE A 231 1.89 9.04 -25.41
C PHE A 231 0.40 8.61 -25.40
N LYS A 232 0.13 7.42 -24.85
CA LYS A 232 -1.23 6.86 -24.71
C LYS A 232 -1.94 7.31 -23.43
N ASN A 233 -1.74 8.55 -22.97
CA ASN A 233 -2.30 9.09 -21.73
C ASN A 233 -1.95 8.28 -20.47
N LYS A 234 -0.81 7.59 -20.47
CA LYS A 234 -0.27 6.88 -19.30
C LYS A 234 1.18 7.30 -19.11
N TYR A 235 1.40 8.25 -18.19
CA TYR A 235 2.73 8.79 -17.89
C TYR A 235 3.72 7.68 -17.50
N HIS A 236 3.29 6.73 -16.67
CA HIS A 236 4.12 5.61 -16.25
C HIS A 236 4.69 4.86 -17.46
N SER A 237 3.85 4.37 -18.36
CA SER A 237 4.32 3.64 -19.55
C SER A 237 5.21 4.49 -20.46
N PHE A 238 4.96 5.80 -20.55
CA PHE A 238 5.76 6.71 -21.38
C PHE A 238 7.18 6.88 -20.84
N TRP A 239 7.32 7.21 -19.54
CA TRP A 239 8.63 7.43 -18.93
C TRP A 239 9.43 6.15 -18.68
N PHE A 240 8.77 5.02 -18.47
CA PHE A 240 9.45 3.73 -18.21
C PHE A 240 9.73 2.90 -19.47
N ALA A 241 9.02 3.11 -20.59
CA ALA A 241 9.29 2.39 -21.84
C ALA A 241 10.61 2.82 -22.51
N ASP A 242 11.05 4.06 -22.29
CA ASP A 242 12.26 4.59 -22.94
C ASP A 242 13.54 3.88 -22.45
N LYS A 243 13.53 3.38 -21.20
CA LYS A 243 14.65 2.62 -20.61
C LYS A 243 14.86 1.23 -21.20
N ALA A 244 13.87 0.65 -21.88
CA ALA A 244 13.95 -0.72 -22.40
C ALA A 244 14.50 -0.81 -23.84
N SER A 245 14.89 0.32 -24.42
CA SER A 245 15.40 0.39 -25.80
C SER A 245 16.94 0.46 -25.89
N HIS A 246 17.64 0.11 -24.80
CA HIS A 246 19.11 0.03 -24.73
C HIS A 246 19.55 -1.36 -24.27
#